data_AF-A0A8U1FAS7-F1
#
_entry.id   AF-A0A8U1FAS7-F1
#
_cell.length_a   1.000
_cell.length_b   1.000
_cell.length_c   1.000
_cell.angle_alpha   90.00
_cell.angle_beta   90.00
_cell.angle_gamma   90.00
#
_symmetry.space_group_name_H-M   'P 1'
#
loop_
_entity.id
_entity.type
_entity.pdbx_description
1 polymer ?
#
loop_
_entity_poly.entity_id
_entity_poly.type
_entity_poly.pdbx_seq_one_letter_code
_entity_poly.pdbx_strand_id
1 'polypeptide(L)'
;MDKLQRSVAESFHDVMMDRELFHKCVGGNIVLLIQAFRKKFIIPEFDSFVTKIDQIYNTVQKNHNGHVAVYIPHLAKFSPDLWGVSLCTVDGQRHSVGDTKQPFCLQSCVKPLEYAVAIHEAGTEKVHRYVGMEPSGLKFNKLYLDEEDKPHNPMVNAGAIVISSLIKPGSNKAEKFDYMMEFIKKMAGREYVGFSNATFQSEKETGDRNFAIGYYLKEKKCFPTGAEMIDALDFYFQLCSIEVTCESGSVMAATLAHGGICPITGERVLSAEAVRNTLSLMHSCGMYDFSGQMAFHVGLPAKSGVSGAVLLVVPNVMGVMCWSPPLDRVGNSVRGIHFCQELVSSFNFHNYDNLRHLVKKQDPRRQDGDDRNKSVVSLMFAAYSGDVSALRRFALSLMDMELKDYDSRTALHVAAGEGHVDVVRFLTDACKVNPFVKDRWGNIPLDDAMQFGHSAVVKVLQDYQVACQEQERLPVADTIPIAPKLETVEGMV
;
A
#
# COMPACT_ATOMS: atom_id res chain seq x y z
N MET A 1 -6.91 -21.24 18.34
CA MET A 1 -6.17 -21.11 19.62
C MET A 1 -6.72 -22.04 20.69
N ASP A 2 -8.03 -22.30 20.72
CA ASP A 2 -8.72 -23.08 21.77
C ASP A 2 -8.15 -24.48 22.03
N LYS A 3 -7.81 -25.24 20.99
CA LYS A 3 -7.20 -26.58 21.15
C LYS A 3 -5.83 -26.51 21.83
N LEU A 4 -5.06 -25.48 21.52
CA LEU A 4 -3.71 -25.26 22.06
C LEU A 4 -3.80 -24.79 23.52
N GLN A 5 -4.72 -23.86 23.83
CA GLN A 5 -5.01 -23.42 25.19
C GLN A 5 -5.51 -24.57 26.09
N ARG A 6 -6.39 -25.43 25.59
CA ARG A 6 -6.82 -26.64 26.31
C ARG A 6 -5.65 -27.60 26.58
N SER A 7 -4.80 -27.81 25.57
CA SER A 7 -3.64 -28.70 25.70
C SER A 7 -2.61 -28.16 26.70
N VAL A 8 -2.38 -26.84 26.73
CA VAL A 8 -1.50 -26.17 27.70
C VAL A 8 -2.07 -26.25 29.12
N ALA A 9 -3.39 -26.11 29.27
CA ALA A 9 -4.06 -26.22 30.56
C ALA A 9 -4.05 -27.66 31.12
N GLU A 10 -3.94 -28.66 30.24
CA GLU A 10 -3.86 -30.09 30.60
C GLU A 10 -2.42 -30.55 30.91
N SER A 11 -1.38 -29.75 30.60
CA SER A 11 0.03 -30.08 30.86
C SER A 11 0.54 -29.52 32.19
N PHE A 12 1.15 -30.36 33.03
CA PHE A 12 1.65 -30.00 34.37
C PHE A 12 3.12 -29.48 34.40
N HIS A 13 3.86 -29.55 33.29
CA HIS A 13 5.27 -29.10 33.14
C HIS A 13 5.50 -28.42 31.78
N ASP A 14 6.75 -27.97 31.51
CA ASP A 14 7.19 -27.34 30.24
C ASP A 14 6.44 -27.91 29.02
N VAL A 15 5.83 -27.01 28.25
CA VAL A 15 4.86 -27.33 27.20
C VAL A 15 5.57 -27.95 25.98
N MET A 16 6.00 -29.19 26.12
CA MET A 16 6.44 -30.02 25.01
C MET A 16 5.21 -30.62 24.33
N MET A 17 5.09 -30.43 23.02
CA MET A 17 3.99 -30.95 22.22
C MET A 17 4.50 -32.06 21.31
N ASP A 18 3.96 -33.26 21.45
CA ASP A 18 4.28 -34.35 20.54
C ASP A 18 3.66 -34.15 19.15
N ARG A 19 4.06 -34.99 18.19
CA ARG A 19 3.61 -34.90 16.80
C ARG A 19 2.10 -35.06 16.65
N GLU A 20 1.47 -35.90 17.46
CA GLU A 20 0.04 -36.21 17.36
C GLU A 20 -0.80 -35.06 17.90
N LEU A 21 -0.39 -34.52 19.06
CA LEU A 21 -0.97 -33.33 19.68
C LEU A 21 -0.81 -32.11 18.76
N PHE A 22 0.36 -31.93 18.14
CA PHE A 22 0.56 -30.89 17.13
C PHE A 22 -0.45 -31.05 15.99
N HIS A 23 -0.55 -32.23 15.39
CA HIS A 23 -1.48 -32.50 14.29
C HIS A 23 -2.94 -32.23 14.69
N LYS A 24 -3.34 -32.64 15.90
CA LYS A 24 -4.68 -32.39 16.46
C LYS A 24 -4.98 -30.90 16.64
N CYS A 25 -3.99 -30.13 17.08
CA CYS A 25 -4.06 -28.68 17.29
C CYS A 25 -4.15 -27.92 15.96
N VAL A 26 -3.31 -28.25 14.98
CA VAL A 26 -3.22 -27.53 13.71
C VAL A 26 -4.23 -27.96 12.66
N GLY A 27 -4.80 -29.17 12.76
CA GLY A 27 -5.57 -29.78 11.67
C GLY A 27 -6.72 -28.94 11.09
N GLY A 28 -7.37 -28.08 11.89
CA GLY A 28 -8.42 -27.18 11.40
C GLY A 28 -7.91 -25.94 10.64
N ASN A 29 -6.64 -25.56 10.83
CA ASN A 29 -6.04 -24.33 10.30
C ASN A 29 -4.77 -24.60 9.46
N ILE A 30 -4.51 -25.87 9.13
CA ILE A 30 -3.24 -26.31 8.56
C ILE A 30 -2.93 -25.65 7.21
N VAL A 31 -3.96 -25.36 6.40
CA VAL A 31 -3.80 -24.71 5.09
C VAL A 31 -3.19 -23.31 5.26
N LEU A 32 -3.74 -22.51 6.17
CA LEU A 32 -3.24 -21.16 6.47
C LEU A 32 -1.84 -21.21 7.10
N LEU A 33 -1.60 -22.14 8.02
CA LEU A 33 -0.29 -22.32 8.65
C LEU A 33 0.78 -22.72 7.64
N ILE A 34 0.46 -23.60 6.68
CA ILE A 34 1.38 -23.96 5.60
C ILE A 34 1.73 -22.73 4.75
N GLN A 35 0.77 -21.86 4.46
CA GLN A 35 1.04 -20.61 3.73
C GLN A 35 1.96 -19.68 4.52
N ALA A 36 1.68 -19.50 5.82
CA ALA A 36 2.50 -18.68 6.72
C ALA A 36 3.96 -19.16 6.78
N PHE A 37 4.17 -20.43 7.14
CA PHE A 37 5.52 -20.98 7.34
C PHE A 37 6.30 -21.18 6.05
N ARG A 38 5.63 -21.34 4.90
CA ARG A 38 6.29 -21.41 3.59
C ARG A 38 6.51 -20.04 2.95
N LYS A 39 6.32 -18.94 3.70
CA LYS A 39 6.49 -17.57 3.21
C LYS A 39 5.69 -17.31 1.92
N LYS A 40 4.46 -17.85 1.87
CA LYS A 40 3.53 -17.71 0.72
C LYS A 40 2.52 -16.58 0.91
N PHE A 41 2.57 -15.88 2.03
CA PHE A 41 1.81 -14.65 2.19
C PHE A 41 2.33 -13.57 1.26
N ILE A 42 1.46 -12.61 0.97
CA ILE A 42 1.67 -11.50 0.05
C ILE A 42 2.88 -10.66 0.42
N ILE A 43 3.26 -10.62 1.71
CA ILE A 43 4.53 -10.08 2.19
C ILE A 43 5.30 -11.22 2.88
N PRO A 44 6.25 -11.88 2.19
CA PRO A 44 7.01 -13.02 2.71
C PRO A 44 7.89 -12.65 3.92
N GLU A 45 8.66 -11.56 3.83
CA GLU A 45 9.60 -11.10 4.87
C GLU A 45 8.96 -10.00 5.73
N PHE A 46 7.89 -10.36 6.45
CA PHE A 46 7.08 -9.39 7.18
C PHE A 46 7.87 -8.63 8.25
N ASP A 47 8.81 -9.27 8.96
CA ASP A 47 9.63 -8.64 10.00
C ASP A 47 10.54 -7.51 9.45
N SER A 48 11.12 -7.72 8.27
CA SER A 48 11.92 -6.71 7.56
C SER A 48 11.06 -5.53 7.11
N PHE A 49 9.88 -5.85 6.56
CA PHE A 49 8.91 -4.85 6.11
C PHE A 49 8.43 -3.97 7.28
N VAL A 50 8.02 -4.55 8.41
CA VAL A 50 7.52 -3.78 9.57
C VAL A 50 8.61 -2.91 10.19
N THR A 51 9.87 -3.35 10.17
CA THR A 51 11.00 -2.52 10.61
C THR A 51 11.11 -1.24 9.78
N LYS A 52 10.85 -1.30 8.47
CA LYS A 52 10.79 -0.12 7.60
C LYS A 52 9.58 0.76 7.89
N ILE A 53 8.42 0.16 8.17
CA ILE A 53 7.23 0.90 8.59
C ILE A 53 7.49 1.68 9.88
N ASP A 54 8.18 1.09 10.86
CA ASP A 54 8.55 1.77 12.10
C ASP A 54 9.52 2.93 11.85
N GLN A 55 10.46 2.78 10.90
CA GLN A 55 11.36 3.87 10.47
C GLN A 55 10.59 5.04 9.86
N ILE A 56 9.60 4.75 9.00
CA ILE A 56 8.73 5.77 8.42
C ILE A 56 7.90 6.44 9.51
N TYR A 57 7.29 5.66 10.41
CA TYR A 57 6.51 6.16 11.54
C TYR A 57 7.33 7.15 12.38
N ASN A 58 8.56 6.77 12.77
CA ASN A 58 9.45 7.58 13.60
C ASN A 58 9.91 8.87 12.89
N THR A 59 10.06 8.82 11.57
CA THR A 59 10.38 10.01 10.76
C THR A 59 9.21 10.98 10.74
N VAL A 60 8.01 10.48 10.50
CA VAL A 60 6.78 11.27 10.43
C VAL A 60 6.36 11.82 11.79
N GLN A 61 6.62 11.09 12.87
CA GLN A 61 6.25 11.48 14.24
C GLN A 61 6.79 12.86 14.63
N LYS A 62 7.96 13.25 14.08
CA LYS A 62 8.63 14.53 14.34
C LYS A 62 7.94 15.74 13.70
N ASN A 63 6.95 15.52 12.84
CA ASN A 63 6.20 16.59 12.20
C ASN A 63 5.07 17.08 13.13
N HIS A 64 5.24 18.29 13.67
CA HIS A 64 4.29 18.95 14.57
C HIS A 64 3.42 20.02 13.88
N ASN A 65 3.39 20.04 12.54
CA ASN A 65 2.57 21.00 11.79
C ASN A 65 1.08 20.62 11.84
N GLY A 66 0.23 21.62 11.53
CA GLY A 66 -1.22 21.46 11.44
C GLY A 66 -1.96 21.92 12.68
N HIS A 67 -3.28 21.85 12.65
CA HIS A 67 -4.15 22.28 13.75
C HIS A 67 -5.27 21.26 13.97
N VAL A 68 -5.62 21.01 15.23
CA VAL A 68 -6.75 20.13 15.57
C VAL A 68 -8.07 20.77 15.11
N ALA A 69 -9.01 19.95 14.65
CA ALA A 69 -10.34 20.42 14.30
C ALA A 69 -11.11 20.93 15.54
N VAL A 70 -11.36 22.25 15.60
CA VAL A 70 -12.01 22.90 16.76
C VAL A 70 -13.50 23.20 16.55
N TYR A 71 -14.01 23.15 15.32
CA TYR A 71 -15.40 23.48 15.02
C TYR A 71 -16.40 22.41 15.51
N ILE A 72 -15.93 21.18 15.78
CA ILE A 72 -16.66 20.15 16.52
C ILE A 72 -16.01 20.04 17.90
N PRO A 73 -16.65 20.53 18.99
CA PRO A 73 -16.09 20.54 20.33
C PRO A 73 -15.54 19.20 20.83
N HIS A 74 -16.13 18.08 20.38
CA HIS A 74 -15.65 16.74 20.73
C HIS A 74 -14.32 16.37 20.09
N LEU A 75 -14.02 16.86 18.88
CA LEU A 75 -12.74 16.61 18.22
C LEU A 75 -11.60 17.45 18.83
N ALA A 76 -11.92 18.63 19.37
CA ALA A 76 -10.97 19.50 20.04
C ALA A 76 -10.35 18.89 21.31
N LYS A 77 -10.94 17.80 21.85
CA LYS A 77 -10.44 17.11 23.05
C LYS A 77 -9.20 16.26 22.79
N PHE A 78 -8.94 15.88 21.53
CA PHE A 78 -7.80 15.05 21.21
C PHE A 78 -6.50 15.84 21.26
N SER A 79 -5.47 15.26 21.89
CA SER A 79 -4.14 15.86 21.93
C SER A 79 -3.53 15.92 20.52
N PRO A 80 -2.91 17.04 20.13
CA PRO A 80 -2.20 17.15 18.85
C PRO A 80 -1.05 16.15 18.72
N ASP A 81 -0.52 15.62 19.83
CA ASP A 81 0.63 14.71 19.82
C ASP A 81 0.26 13.29 19.39
N LEU A 82 -1.02 12.92 19.44
CA LEU A 82 -1.49 11.57 19.13
C LEU A 82 -1.19 11.15 17.68
N TRP A 83 -0.55 9.99 17.54
CA TRP A 83 -0.17 9.42 16.26
C TRP A 83 -0.19 7.90 16.30
N GLY A 84 -1.07 7.32 15.48
CA GLY A 84 -1.18 5.87 15.32
C GLY A 84 -1.14 5.46 13.85
N VAL A 85 -0.46 4.35 13.57
CA VAL A 85 -0.48 3.68 12.26
C VAL A 85 -0.71 2.19 12.49
N SER A 86 -1.70 1.64 11.80
CA SER A 86 -1.94 0.20 11.77
C SER A 86 -2.11 -0.29 10.34
N LEU A 87 -1.57 -1.47 10.06
CA LEU A 87 -1.68 -2.14 8.77
C LEU A 87 -2.20 -3.57 8.92
N CYS A 88 -2.93 -4.01 7.91
CA CYS A 88 -3.42 -5.37 7.77
C CYS A 88 -3.25 -5.82 6.31
N THR A 89 -2.54 -6.91 6.06
CA THR A 89 -2.39 -7.46 4.70
C THR A 89 -3.64 -8.24 4.29
N VAL A 90 -3.79 -8.51 2.99
CA VAL A 90 -4.91 -9.33 2.48
C VAL A 90 -4.87 -10.77 3.03
N ASP A 91 -3.71 -11.25 3.48
CA ASP A 91 -3.53 -12.56 4.13
C ASP A 91 -3.66 -12.51 5.67
N GLY A 92 -3.98 -11.34 6.24
CA GLY A 92 -4.19 -11.18 7.68
C GLY A 92 -2.92 -10.97 8.51
N GLN A 93 -1.77 -10.68 7.89
CA GLN A 93 -0.57 -10.22 8.62
C GLN A 93 -0.83 -8.79 9.13
N ARG A 94 -0.42 -8.49 10.36
CA ARG A 94 -0.78 -7.22 11.01
C ARG A 94 0.38 -6.62 11.78
N HIS A 95 0.48 -5.31 11.73
CA HIS A 95 1.45 -4.54 12.51
C HIS A 95 0.85 -3.18 12.89
N SER A 96 1.18 -2.71 14.08
CA SER A 96 0.64 -1.48 14.65
C SER A 96 1.72 -0.75 15.45
N VAL A 97 1.84 0.55 15.25
CA VAL A 97 2.82 1.41 15.93
C VAL A 97 2.18 2.73 16.34
N GLY A 98 2.46 3.17 17.58
CA GLY A 98 1.89 4.40 18.17
C GLY A 98 0.52 4.20 18.83
N ASP A 99 -0.28 5.27 18.86
CA ASP A 99 -1.57 5.40 19.55
C ASP A 99 -2.72 4.69 18.81
N THR A 100 -2.54 3.40 18.50
CA THR A 100 -3.38 2.65 17.56
C THR A 100 -4.69 2.12 18.14
N LYS A 101 -4.76 2.01 19.47
CA LYS A 101 -5.91 1.46 20.20
C LYS A 101 -6.88 2.52 20.70
N GLN A 102 -6.54 3.79 20.56
CA GLN A 102 -7.40 4.90 20.93
C GLN A 102 -8.61 4.96 19.97
N PRO A 103 -9.85 4.93 20.49
CA PRO A 103 -11.03 5.13 19.66
C PRO A 103 -11.14 6.57 19.16
N PHE A 104 -11.54 6.73 17.90
CA PHE A 104 -11.85 8.01 17.27
C PHE A 104 -12.98 7.86 16.25
N CYS A 105 -13.72 8.95 15.97
CA CYS A 105 -14.79 8.92 14.98
C CYS A 105 -14.22 8.81 13.54
N LEU A 106 -14.79 7.96 12.71
CA LEU A 106 -14.43 7.80 11.29
C LEU A 106 -14.59 9.10 10.50
N GLN A 107 -15.61 9.90 10.82
CA GLN A 107 -15.93 11.11 10.07
C GLN A 107 -16.11 10.76 8.58
N SER A 108 -15.62 11.63 7.68
CA SER A 108 -15.65 11.40 6.23
C SER A 108 -14.99 10.09 5.75
N CYS A 109 -14.23 9.36 6.57
CA CYS A 109 -13.73 8.03 6.21
C CYS A 109 -14.85 6.97 6.09
N VAL A 110 -16.06 7.24 6.58
CA VAL A 110 -17.21 6.32 6.43
C VAL A 110 -17.82 6.36 5.02
N LYS A 111 -17.69 7.49 4.29
CA LYS A 111 -18.34 7.71 2.99
C LYS A 111 -18.01 6.62 1.93
N PRO A 112 -16.76 6.16 1.77
CA PRO A 112 -16.44 5.05 0.87
C PRO A 112 -17.11 3.74 1.29
N LEU A 113 -17.20 3.47 2.59
CA LEU A 113 -17.82 2.26 3.13
C LEU A 113 -19.33 2.28 2.88
N GLU A 114 -19.96 3.42 3.15
CA GLU A 114 -21.37 3.67 2.88
C GLU A 114 -21.70 3.48 1.40
N TYR A 115 -20.91 4.07 0.50
CA TYR A 115 -21.06 3.88 -0.94
C TYR A 115 -20.86 2.42 -1.36
N ALA A 116 -19.87 1.72 -0.81
CA ALA A 116 -19.63 0.31 -1.11
C ALA A 116 -20.85 -0.56 -0.73
N VAL A 117 -21.46 -0.30 0.43
CA VAL A 117 -22.69 -1.01 0.86
C VAL A 117 -23.85 -0.70 -0.08
N ALA A 118 -24.05 0.56 -0.45
CA ALA A 118 -25.12 0.94 -1.39
C ALA A 118 -24.97 0.25 -2.75
N ILE A 119 -23.75 0.19 -3.31
CA ILE A 119 -23.49 -0.54 -4.56
C ILE A 119 -23.68 -2.05 -4.38
N HIS A 120 -23.25 -2.60 -3.25
CA HIS A 120 -23.43 -4.01 -2.94
C HIS A 120 -24.92 -4.41 -2.90
N GLU A 121 -25.79 -3.55 -2.35
CA GLU A 121 -27.23 -3.80 -2.29
C GLU A 121 -27.97 -3.55 -3.60
N ALA A 122 -27.69 -2.40 -4.23
CA ALA A 122 -28.53 -1.85 -5.29
C ALA A 122 -27.91 -1.96 -6.69
N GLY A 123 -26.61 -2.24 -6.79
CA GLY A 123 -25.84 -2.24 -8.02
C GLY A 123 -25.43 -0.83 -8.49
N THR A 124 -24.40 -0.78 -9.34
CA THR A 124 -23.81 0.48 -9.83
C THR A 124 -24.81 1.38 -10.53
N GLU A 125 -25.59 0.78 -11.44
CA GLU A 125 -26.50 1.52 -12.32
C GLU A 125 -27.57 2.26 -11.51
N LYS A 126 -28.17 1.62 -10.50
CA LYS A 126 -29.21 2.24 -9.67
C LYS A 126 -28.65 3.35 -8.78
N VAL A 127 -27.47 3.16 -8.18
CA VAL A 127 -26.86 4.18 -7.31
C VAL A 127 -26.47 5.42 -8.11
N HIS A 128 -25.85 5.25 -9.28
CA HIS A 128 -25.37 6.37 -10.08
C HIS A 128 -26.43 7.11 -10.89
N ARG A 129 -27.70 6.68 -10.83
CA ARG A 129 -28.82 7.54 -11.22
C ARG A 129 -28.94 8.77 -10.31
N TYR A 130 -28.43 8.71 -9.08
CA TYR A 130 -28.58 9.76 -8.06
C TYR A 130 -27.28 10.51 -7.73
N VAL A 131 -26.12 9.92 -8.03
CA VAL A 131 -24.80 10.51 -7.75
C VAL A 131 -23.84 10.30 -8.92
N GLY A 132 -23.04 11.31 -9.25
CA GLY A 132 -22.02 11.23 -10.28
C GLY A 132 -20.84 10.32 -9.92
N MET A 133 -19.87 10.27 -10.83
CA MET A 133 -18.64 9.46 -10.71
C MET A 133 -17.36 10.30 -10.79
N GLU A 134 -17.48 11.62 -10.93
CA GLU A 134 -16.36 12.47 -11.30
C GLU A 134 -15.94 13.43 -10.17
N PRO A 135 -14.67 13.82 -10.11
CA PRO A 135 -14.24 14.89 -9.22
C PRO A 135 -14.92 16.20 -9.63
N SER A 136 -15.25 17.05 -8.66
CA SER A 136 -15.89 18.34 -8.92
C SER A 136 -14.98 19.36 -9.61
N GLY A 137 -13.65 19.21 -9.53
CA GLY A 137 -12.67 20.19 -10.02
C GLY A 137 -12.70 21.55 -9.29
N LEU A 138 -13.57 21.69 -8.29
CA LEU A 138 -13.84 22.92 -7.54
C LEU A 138 -13.53 22.70 -6.07
N LYS A 139 -13.21 23.80 -5.36
CA LYS A 139 -12.97 23.76 -3.91
C LYS A 139 -14.13 23.08 -3.19
N PHE A 140 -13.82 22.15 -2.28
CA PHE A 140 -14.75 21.33 -1.50
C PHE A 140 -15.84 22.14 -0.78
N ASN A 141 -15.61 23.43 -0.55
CA ASN A 141 -16.52 24.32 0.16
C ASN A 141 -17.67 24.91 -0.66
N LYS A 142 -17.73 24.69 -1.98
CA LYS A 142 -18.81 25.26 -2.81
C LYS A 142 -19.95 24.26 -3.04
N LEU A 143 -21.18 24.76 -2.96
CA LEU A 143 -22.41 24.01 -3.17
C LEU A 143 -22.72 23.95 -4.66
N TYR A 144 -22.25 22.93 -5.36
CA TYR A 144 -22.61 22.70 -6.76
C TYR A 144 -23.06 21.26 -6.98
N LEU A 145 -24.06 21.13 -7.85
CA LEU A 145 -24.41 19.88 -8.52
C LEU A 145 -23.75 19.89 -9.89
N ASP A 146 -23.65 18.73 -10.51
CA ASP A 146 -23.25 18.61 -11.91
C ASP A 146 -24.34 19.13 -12.87
N GLU A 147 -24.06 19.06 -14.16
CA GLU A 147 -24.98 19.50 -15.22
C GLU A 147 -26.30 18.71 -15.25
N GLU A 148 -26.34 17.54 -14.59
CA GLU A 148 -27.50 16.67 -14.49
C GLU A 148 -28.25 16.83 -13.15
N ASP A 149 -27.97 17.89 -12.39
CA ASP A 149 -28.53 18.16 -11.06
C ASP A 149 -28.25 17.03 -10.03
N LYS A 150 -27.09 16.37 -10.11
CA LYS A 150 -26.62 15.36 -9.15
C LYS A 150 -25.39 15.82 -8.37
N PRO A 151 -25.15 15.32 -7.15
CA PRO A 151 -23.85 15.51 -6.51
C PRO A 151 -22.75 14.82 -7.32
N HIS A 152 -21.59 15.47 -7.46
CA HIS A 152 -20.50 15.01 -8.33
C HIS A 152 -20.01 13.58 -8.04
N ASN A 153 -19.91 13.18 -6.78
CA ASN A 153 -19.42 11.86 -6.36
C ASN A 153 -19.81 11.57 -4.89
N PRO A 154 -19.77 10.31 -4.43
CA PRO A 154 -20.09 9.94 -3.05
C PRO A 154 -19.05 10.37 -2.00
N MET A 155 -17.87 10.85 -2.40
CA MET A 155 -16.81 11.23 -1.46
C MET A 155 -17.00 12.64 -0.88
N VAL A 156 -17.88 13.46 -1.48
CA VAL A 156 -18.31 14.75 -0.94
C VAL A 156 -19.57 14.62 -0.08
N ASN A 157 -19.83 15.59 0.79
CA ASN A 157 -20.97 15.53 1.73
C ASN A 157 -22.32 15.39 1.02
N ALA A 158 -22.54 16.14 -0.07
CA ALA A 158 -23.80 16.06 -0.83
C ALA A 158 -24.05 14.66 -1.41
N GLY A 159 -23.01 14.02 -1.96
CA GLY A 159 -23.11 12.66 -2.47
C GLY A 159 -23.37 11.65 -1.34
N ALA A 160 -22.65 11.76 -0.23
CA ALA A 160 -22.85 10.88 0.92
C ALA A 160 -24.28 10.98 1.50
N ILE A 161 -24.83 12.20 1.63
CA ILE A 161 -26.23 12.38 2.08
C ILE A 161 -27.23 11.70 1.14
N VAL A 162 -27.00 11.77 -0.18
CA VAL A 162 -27.82 11.06 -1.16
C VAL A 162 -27.65 9.54 -1.02
N ILE A 163 -26.43 9.04 -0.83
CA ILE A 163 -26.19 7.61 -0.57
C ILE A 163 -26.92 7.15 0.70
N SER A 164 -26.94 7.94 1.76
CA SER A 164 -27.65 7.62 3.01
C SER A 164 -29.15 7.37 2.79
N SER A 165 -29.74 8.02 1.79
CA SER A 165 -31.15 7.82 1.42
C SER A 165 -31.41 6.51 0.65
N LEU A 166 -30.37 5.91 0.05
CA LEU A 166 -30.46 4.72 -0.80
C LEU A 166 -30.29 3.41 -0.02
N ILE A 167 -29.72 3.46 1.18
CA ILE A 167 -29.50 2.28 2.04
C ILE A 167 -30.82 1.84 2.68
N LYS A 168 -31.15 0.56 2.53
CA LYS A 168 -32.36 -0.07 3.10
C LYS A 168 -33.62 0.81 3.00
N PRO A 169 -34.10 1.11 1.78
CA PRO A 169 -35.29 1.96 1.61
C PRO A 169 -36.52 1.29 2.27
N GLY A 170 -37.33 2.09 2.96
CA GLY A 170 -38.53 1.61 3.68
C GLY A 170 -38.30 1.11 5.11
N SER A 171 -37.05 0.89 5.54
CA SER A 171 -36.72 0.59 6.94
C SER A 171 -36.69 1.84 7.81
N ASN A 172 -36.92 1.65 9.12
CA ASN A 172 -36.79 2.72 10.10
C ASN A 172 -35.32 3.08 10.39
N LYS A 173 -35.08 4.20 11.09
CA LYS A 173 -33.72 4.70 11.39
C LYS A 173 -32.84 3.70 12.15
N ALA A 174 -33.41 2.99 13.12
CA ALA A 174 -32.66 2.04 13.94
C ALA A 174 -32.21 0.83 13.12
N GLU A 175 -33.12 0.26 12.31
CA GLU A 175 -32.80 -0.85 11.41
C GLU A 175 -31.70 -0.50 10.40
N LYS A 176 -31.75 0.70 9.82
CA LYS A 176 -30.71 1.19 8.91
C LYS A 176 -29.34 1.28 9.60
N PHE A 177 -29.31 1.78 10.83
CA PHE A 177 -28.10 1.91 11.62
C PHE A 177 -27.52 0.54 12.01
N ASP A 178 -28.34 -0.37 12.53
CA ASP A 178 -27.92 -1.73 12.88
C ASP A 178 -27.39 -2.48 11.64
N TYR A 179 -28.05 -2.29 10.50
CA TYR A 179 -27.62 -2.85 9.23
C TYR A 179 -26.24 -2.35 8.82
N MET A 180 -26.01 -1.04 8.84
CA MET A 180 -24.70 -0.47 8.48
C MET A 180 -23.61 -0.87 9.48
N MET A 181 -23.92 -0.87 10.77
CA MET A 181 -23.00 -1.31 11.82
C MET A 181 -22.59 -2.78 11.64
N GLU A 182 -23.50 -3.64 11.22
CA GLU A 182 -23.19 -5.05 10.93
C GLU A 182 -22.22 -5.19 9.75
N PHE A 183 -22.40 -4.42 8.67
CA PHE A 183 -21.43 -4.39 7.56
C PHE A 183 -20.05 -3.91 8.02
N ILE A 184 -19.99 -2.81 8.78
CA ILE A 184 -18.73 -2.25 9.28
C ILE A 184 -18.03 -3.25 10.22
N LYS A 185 -18.78 -3.92 11.11
CA LYS A 185 -18.24 -5.00 11.97
C LYS A 185 -17.71 -6.18 11.17
N LYS A 186 -18.38 -6.59 10.10
CA LYS A 186 -17.90 -7.66 9.21
C LYS A 186 -16.61 -7.24 8.49
N MET A 187 -16.56 -6.01 7.97
CA MET A 187 -15.35 -5.46 7.33
C MET A 187 -14.19 -5.33 8.30
N ALA A 188 -14.45 -5.04 9.57
CA ALA A 188 -13.43 -5.00 10.63
C ALA A 188 -13.06 -6.38 11.19
N GLY A 189 -13.65 -7.47 10.70
CA GLY A 189 -13.45 -8.81 11.24
C GLY A 189 -13.83 -8.95 12.72
N ARG A 190 -14.92 -8.25 13.13
CA ARG A 190 -15.47 -8.20 14.49
C ARG A 190 -14.58 -7.51 15.53
N GLU A 191 -13.61 -6.71 15.10
CA GLU A 191 -12.88 -5.80 15.99
C GLU A 191 -13.75 -4.61 16.45
N TYR A 192 -13.16 -3.69 17.22
CA TYR A 192 -13.86 -2.55 17.80
C TYR A 192 -14.54 -1.71 16.72
N VAL A 193 -15.87 -1.61 16.81
CA VAL A 193 -16.70 -0.66 16.07
C VAL A 193 -17.71 -0.10 17.06
N GLY A 194 -17.51 1.16 17.43
CA GLY A 194 -18.31 1.88 18.41
C GLY A 194 -19.16 2.99 17.78
N PHE A 195 -19.78 3.79 18.64
CA PHE A 195 -20.58 4.94 18.24
C PHE A 195 -20.52 6.04 19.29
N SER A 196 -20.20 7.25 18.87
CA SER A 196 -20.17 8.43 19.74
C SER A 196 -21.48 9.23 19.60
N ASN A 197 -22.41 9.01 20.52
CA ASN A 197 -23.62 9.84 20.58
C ASN A 197 -23.28 11.33 20.84
N ALA A 198 -22.21 11.60 21.57
CA ALA A 198 -21.81 12.97 21.89
C ALA A 198 -21.31 13.72 20.66
N THR A 199 -20.53 13.06 19.79
CA THR A 199 -20.13 13.63 18.49
C THR A 199 -21.33 13.77 17.57
N PHE A 200 -22.25 12.80 17.55
CA PHE A 200 -23.47 12.86 16.74
C PHE A 200 -24.32 14.09 17.06
N GLN A 201 -24.62 14.34 18.35
CA GLN A 201 -25.38 15.52 18.75
C GLN A 201 -24.63 16.82 18.39
N SER A 202 -23.32 16.84 18.65
CA SER A 202 -22.47 18.00 18.36
C SER A 202 -22.42 18.33 16.86
N GLU A 203 -22.32 17.32 15.98
CA GLU A 203 -22.34 17.49 14.53
C GLU A 203 -23.71 17.92 14.02
N LYS A 204 -24.77 17.39 14.60
CA LYS A 204 -26.14 17.75 14.24
C LYS A 204 -26.44 19.21 14.61
N GLU A 205 -26.03 19.66 15.79
CA GLU A 205 -26.21 21.03 16.26
C GLU A 205 -25.40 22.06 15.47
N THR A 206 -24.19 21.70 15.03
CA THR A 206 -23.28 22.58 14.27
C THR A 206 -23.34 22.34 12.75
N GLY A 207 -24.28 21.51 12.30
CA GLY A 207 -24.36 20.94 10.95
C GLY A 207 -25.06 21.81 9.91
N ASP A 208 -25.18 23.13 10.12
CA ASP A 208 -25.96 24.06 9.29
C ASP A 208 -25.71 23.90 7.79
N ARG A 209 -24.43 23.71 7.42
CA ARG A 209 -24.04 23.52 6.02
C ARG A 209 -24.67 22.25 5.42
N ASN A 210 -24.71 21.15 6.18
CA ASN A 210 -25.28 19.91 5.69
C ASN A 210 -26.81 20.00 5.63
N PHE A 211 -27.46 20.78 6.51
CA PHE A 211 -28.87 21.13 6.36
C PHE A 211 -29.13 21.92 5.08
N ALA A 212 -28.32 22.93 4.79
CA ALA A 212 -28.44 23.71 3.54
C ALA A 212 -28.27 22.83 2.29
N ILE A 213 -27.29 21.92 2.30
CA ILE A 213 -27.14 20.90 1.25
C ILE A 213 -28.42 20.05 1.14
N GLY A 214 -28.93 19.54 2.26
CA GLY A 214 -30.12 18.70 2.28
C GLY A 214 -31.34 19.39 1.66
N TYR A 215 -31.62 20.64 2.06
CA TYR A 215 -32.72 21.42 1.48
C TYR A 215 -32.53 21.67 -0.02
N TYR A 216 -31.32 21.99 -0.46
CA TYR A 216 -31.01 22.19 -1.87
C TYR A 216 -31.22 20.92 -2.70
N LEU A 217 -30.75 19.76 -2.20
CA LEU A 217 -30.97 18.46 -2.83
C LEU A 217 -32.45 18.08 -2.86
N LYS A 218 -33.22 18.46 -1.83
CA LYS A 218 -34.67 18.24 -1.78
C LYS A 218 -35.40 19.04 -2.85
N GLU A 219 -35.06 20.31 -3.02
CA GLU A 219 -35.62 21.17 -4.06
C GLU A 219 -35.34 20.62 -5.47
N LYS A 220 -34.10 20.15 -5.69
CA LYS A 220 -33.64 19.55 -6.96
C LYS A 220 -34.06 18.10 -7.20
N LYS A 221 -34.83 17.51 -6.28
CA LYS A 221 -35.33 16.12 -6.37
C LYS A 221 -34.20 15.07 -6.51
N CYS A 222 -33.06 15.30 -5.87
CA CYS A 222 -31.92 14.36 -5.90
C CYS A 222 -32.16 13.10 -5.05
N PHE A 223 -33.22 13.06 -4.24
CA PHE A 223 -33.57 11.90 -3.41
C PHE A 223 -34.53 10.95 -4.13
N PRO A 224 -34.42 9.62 -3.88
CA PRO A 224 -35.37 8.64 -4.41
C PRO A 224 -36.80 8.90 -3.91
N THR A 225 -37.79 8.48 -4.70
CA THR A 225 -39.21 8.70 -4.40
C THR A 225 -39.59 8.07 -3.05
N GLY A 226 -40.17 8.88 -2.16
CA GLY A 226 -40.58 8.45 -0.81
C GLY A 226 -39.48 8.52 0.25
N ALA A 227 -38.27 8.98 -0.08
CA ALA A 227 -37.23 9.24 0.91
C ALA A 227 -37.36 10.65 1.52
N GLU A 228 -37.33 10.72 2.85
CA GLU A 228 -37.33 11.97 3.58
C GLU A 228 -35.92 12.51 3.79
N MET A 229 -35.70 13.78 3.43
CA MET A 229 -34.40 14.44 3.53
C MET A 229 -33.85 14.46 4.96
N ILE A 230 -34.70 14.76 5.95
CA ILE A 230 -34.30 14.84 7.36
C ILE A 230 -33.82 13.48 7.86
N ASP A 231 -34.45 12.40 7.40
CA ASP A 231 -34.07 11.04 7.80
C ASP A 231 -32.73 10.62 7.18
N ALA A 232 -32.49 10.98 5.92
CA ALA A 232 -31.20 10.76 5.27
C ALA A 232 -30.08 11.56 5.96
N LEU A 233 -30.36 12.81 6.35
CA LEU A 233 -29.40 13.68 7.01
C LEU A 233 -29.08 13.22 8.44
N ASP A 234 -30.09 12.83 9.21
CA ASP A 234 -29.90 12.23 10.54
C ASP A 234 -29.03 10.97 10.45
N PHE A 235 -29.33 10.09 9.48
CA PHE A 235 -28.57 8.88 9.27
C PHE A 235 -27.12 9.17 8.87
N TYR A 236 -26.90 10.14 7.98
CA TYR A 236 -25.56 10.62 7.60
C TYR A 236 -24.73 11.06 8.83
N PHE A 237 -25.31 11.84 9.75
CA PHE A 237 -24.62 12.26 10.97
C PHE A 237 -24.31 11.07 11.90
N GLN A 238 -25.21 10.09 12.00
CA GLN A 238 -24.96 8.87 12.77
C GLN A 238 -23.75 8.10 12.19
N LEU A 239 -23.68 7.95 10.87
CA LEU A 239 -22.57 7.26 10.20
C LEU A 239 -21.23 7.98 10.40
N CYS A 240 -21.20 9.31 10.32
CA CYS A 240 -19.97 10.09 10.56
C CYS A 240 -19.46 9.96 12.01
N SER A 241 -20.36 9.63 12.94
CA SER A 241 -20.08 9.49 14.38
C SER A 241 -19.75 8.06 14.83
N ILE A 242 -19.57 7.13 13.89
CA ILE A 242 -19.09 5.77 14.17
C ILE A 242 -17.63 5.83 14.62
N GLU A 243 -17.29 5.10 15.68
CA GLU A 243 -15.95 5.06 16.23
C GLU A 243 -15.20 3.79 15.82
N VAL A 244 -13.92 3.95 15.53
CA VAL A 244 -12.99 2.85 15.24
C VAL A 244 -11.66 3.11 15.95
N THR A 245 -10.81 2.10 15.96
CA THR A 245 -9.38 2.21 16.27
C THR A 245 -8.56 2.16 14.98
N CYS A 246 -7.26 2.46 15.03
CA CYS A 246 -6.40 2.23 13.87
C CYS A 246 -6.41 0.75 13.47
N GLU A 247 -6.38 -0.14 14.46
CA GLU A 247 -6.36 -1.60 14.26
C GLU A 247 -7.59 -2.07 13.46
N SER A 248 -8.80 -1.73 13.91
CA SER A 248 -10.04 -2.10 13.23
C SER A 248 -10.17 -1.42 11.86
N GLY A 249 -9.79 -0.14 11.75
CA GLY A 249 -9.77 0.60 10.50
C GLY A 249 -8.83 -0.02 9.44
N SER A 250 -7.69 -0.55 9.86
CA SER A 250 -6.75 -1.23 8.95
C SER A 250 -7.34 -2.51 8.35
N VAL A 251 -8.13 -3.26 9.12
CA VAL A 251 -8.84 -4.47 8.66
C VAL A 251 -9.96 -4.10 7.68
N MET A 252 -10.67 -2.99 7.92
CA MET A 252 -11.67 -2.47 6.96
C MET A 252 -11.01 -2.10 5.63
N ALA A 253 -9.90 -1.36 5.66
CA ALA A 253 -9.13 -1.03 4.47
C ALA A 253 -8.62 -2.29 3.74
N ALA A 254 -8.18 -3.29 4.50
CA ALA A 254 -7.67 -4.54 3.95
C ALA A 254 -8.78 -5.39 3.33
N THR A 255 -10.01 -5.31 3.85
CA THR A 255 -11.19 -5.91 3.24
C THR A 255 -11.46 -5.32 1.85
N LEU A 256 -11.27 -4.00 1.67
CA LEU A 256 -11.31 -3.37 0.35
C LEU A 256 -10.12 -3.81 -0.52
N ALA A 257 -8.91 -3.91 0.04
CA ALA A 257 -7.74 -4.40 -0.68
C ALA A 257 -7.92 -5.85 -1.19
N HIS A 258 -8.66 -6.66 -0.45
CA HIS A 258 -8.93 -8.08 -0.74
C HIS A 258 -10.24 -8.31 -1.52
N GLY A 259 -10.70 -7.31 -2.29
CA GLY A 259 -11.84 -7.49 -3.19
C GLY A 259 -13.18 -7.77 -2.46
N GLY A 260 -13.31 -7.31 -1.22
CA GLY A 260 -14.52 -7.42 -0.41
C GLY A 260 -14.57 -8.63 0.51
N ILE A 261 -13.46 -9.38 0.62
CA ILE A 261 -13.30 -10.50 1.55
C ILE A 261 -12.54 -10.02 2.78
N CYS A 262 -13.07 -10.24 3.98
CA CYS A 262 -12.38 -9.83 5.20
C CYS A 262 -11.14 -10.72 5.41
N PRO A 263 -9.92 -10.15 5.55
CA PRO A 263 -8.67 -10.91 5.54
C PRO A 263 -8.48 -11.81 6.76
N ILE A 264 -9.11 -11.48 7.89
CA ILE A 264 -8.97 -12.22 9.15
C ILE A 264 -10.11 -13.21 9.41
N THR A 265 -11.19 -13.17 8.63
CA THR A 265 -12.34 -14.09 8.77
C THR A 265 -12.60 -14.94 7.54
N GLY A 266 -12.19 -14.48 6.35
CA GLY A 266 -12.51 -15.12 5.07
C GLY A 266 -13.95 -14.89 4.60
N GLU A 267 -14.76 -14.11 5.32
CA GLU A 267 -16.14 -13.79 4.92
C GLU A 267 -16.15 -12.83 3.73
N ARG A 268 -16.94 -13.13 2.69
CA ARG A 268 -17.25 -12.17 1.62
C ARG A 268 -18.27 -11.16 2.13
N VAL A 269 -17.80 -9.95 2.43
CA VAL A 269 -18.62 -8.86 2.98
C VAL A 269 -19.20 -7.98 1.88
N LEU A 270 -18.45 -7.75 0.80
CA LEU A 270 -18.87 -6.88 -0.31
C LEU A 270 -18.73 -7.58 -1.66
N SER A 271 -19.46 -7.08 -2.66
CA SER A 271 -19.28 -7.50 -4.05
C SER A 271 -17.98 -6.90 -4.61
N ALA A 272 -17.31 -7.63 -5.49
CA ALA A 272 -16.08 -7.14 -6.12
C ALA A 272 -16.33 -5.87 -6.96
N GLU A 273 -17.53 -5.73 -7.54
CA GLU A 273 -17.98 -4.53 -8.24
C GLU A 273 -18.01 -3.31 -7.32
N ALA A 274 -18.65 -3.43 -6.15
CA ALA A 274 -18.70 -2.36 -5.16
C ALA A 274 -17.30 -1.91 -4.77
N VAL A 275 -16.43 -2.86 -4.46
CA VAL A 275 -15.05 -2.56 -4.07
C VAL A 275 -14.28 -1.84 -5.16
N ARG A 276 -14.34 -2.31 -6.42
CA ARG A 276 -13.65 -1.67 -7.54
C ARG A 276 -14.10 -0.22 -7.71
N ASN A 277 -15.41 0.04 -7.66
CA ASN A 277 -15.93 1.39 -7.85
C ASN A 277 -15.52 2.29 -6.69
N THR A 278 -15.61 1.79 -5.45
CA THR A 278 -15.19 2.52 -4.25
C THR A 278 -13.73 2.91 -4.33
N LEU A 279 -12.84 1.98 -4.70
CA LEU A 279 -11.40 2.27 -4.83
C LEU A 279 -11.11 3.28 -5.94
N SER A 280 -11.85 3.22 -7.06
CA SER A 280 -11.71 4.17 -8.16
C SER A 280 -12.05 5.59 -7.71
N LEU A 281 -13.17 5.75 -6.97
CA LEU A 281 -13.60 7.05 -6.46
C LEU A 281 -12.76 7.54 -5.28
N MET A 282 -12.21 6.64 -4.45
CA MET A 282 -11.23 7.00 -3.42
C MET A 282 -9.96 7.55 -4.06
N HIS A 283 -9.51 6.98 -5.19
CA HIS A 283 -8.35 7.46 -5.92
C HIS A 283 -8.55 8.88 -6.46
N SER A 284 -9.67 9.17 -7.12
CA SER A 284 -9.90 10.47 -7.76
C SER A 284 -10.51 11.55 -6.85
N CYS A 285 -11.23 11.16 -5.79
CA CYS A 285 -12.09 12.08 -5.02
C CYS A 285 -11.93 11.99 -3.49
N GLY A 286 -11.00 11.18 -2.97
CA GLY A 286 -11.00 10.78 -1.56
C GLY A 286 -10.34 11.74 -0.55
N MET A 287 -9.46 12.66 -0.99
CA MET A 287 -8.64 13.51 -0.12
C MET A 287 -8.98 15.00 -0.22
N TYR A 288 -10.28 15.32 -0.33
CA TYR A 288 -10.77 16.71 -0.51
C TYR A 288 -10.11 17.37 -1.74
N ASP A 289 -9.75 18.66 -1.67
CA ASP A 289 -9.09 19.37 -2.76
C ASP A 289 -7.69 18.82 -3.08
N PHE A 290 -7.11 18.04 -2.16
CA PHE A 290 -5.81 17.38 -2.35
C PHE A 290 -5.92 16.06 -3.14
N SER A 291 -7.12 15.62 -3.52
CA SER A 291 -7.31 14.32 -4.22
C SER A 291 -6.48 14.19 -5.49
N GLY A 292 -6.39 15.25 -6.32
CA GLY A 292 -5.58 15.22 -7.53
C GLY A 292 -4.07 15.10 -7.26
N GLN A 293 -3.56 15.83 -6.26
CA GLN A 293 -2.15 15.76 -5.86
C GLN A 293 -1.82 14.43 -5.18
N MET A 294 -2.73 13.91 -4.35
CA MET A 294 -2.61 12.57 -3.78
C MET A 294 -2.55 11.49 -4.86
N ALA A 295 -3.46 11.54 -5.83
CA ALA A 295 -3.50 10.58 -6.94
C ALA A 295 -2.24 10.66 -7.81
N PHE A 296 -1.64 11.84 -7.96
CA PHE A 296 -0.44 12.04 -8.77
C PHE A 296 0.86 11.66 -8.05
N HIS A 297 1.02 12.06 -6.79
CA HIS A 297 2.27 11.84 -6.04
C HIS A 297 2.30 10.51 -5.29
N VAL A 298 1.16 10.09 -4.73
CA VAL A 298 1.05 8.85 -3.95
C VAL A 298 0.39 7.74 -4.78
N GLY A 299 -0.61 8.07 -5.58
CA GLY A 299 -1.25 7.11 -6.49
C GLY A 299 -2.01 5.98 -5.80
N LEU A 300 -2.34 6.11 -4.51
CA LEU A 300 -3.08 5.09 -3.75
C LEU A 300 -4.50 5.58 -3.43
N PRO A 301 -5.53 4.70 -3.54
CA PRO A 301 -6.86 5.00 -3.04
C PRO A 301 -6.83 5.32 -1.54
N ALA A 302 -7.30 6.51 -1.18
CA ALA A 302 -7.34 6.95 0.21
C ALA A 302 -8.61 7.75 0.50
N LYS A 303 -9.05 7.77 1.76
CA LYS A 303 -10.08 8.70 2.24
C LYS A 303 -9.64 9.31 3.55
N SER A 304 -9.69 10.64 3.61
CA SER A 304 -9.42 11.42 4.80
C SER A 304 -10.68 11.76 5.58
N GLY A 305 -10.55 11.87 6.91
CA GLY A 305 -11.56 12.30 7.85
C GLY A 305 -11.05 13.47 8.70
N VAL A 306 -11.96 14.39 9.04
CA VAL A 306 -11.63 15.58 9.85
C VAL A 306 -11.27 15.26 11.31
N SER A 307 -11.41 14.00 11.72
CA SER A 307 -10.87 13.46 12.97
C SER A 307 -9.35 13.25 12.94
N GLY A 308 -8.71 13.46 11.78
CA GLY A 308 -7.30 13.14 11.57
C GLY A 308 -7.05 11.74 11.02
N ALA A 309 -8.11 11.01 10.68
CA ALA A 309 -8.03 9.66 10.12
C ALA A 309 -7.72 9.68 8.62
N VAL A 310 -6.91 8.74 8.16
CA VAL A 310 -6.65 8.47 6.74
C VAL A 310 -6.77 6.96 6.53
N LEU A 311 -7.85 6.56 5.85
CA LEU A 311 -8.07 5.20 5.38
C LEU A 311 -7.36 5.02 4.04
N LEU A 312 -6.29 4.22 4.00
CA LEU A 312 -5.46 4.00 2.81
C LEU A 312 -5.56 2.55 2.37
N VAL A 313 -5.69 2.31 1.06
CA VAL A 313 -5.76 0.97 0.49
C VAL A 313 -4.65 0.77 -0.53
N VAL A 314 -3.89 -0.31 -0.39
CA VAL A 314 -2.98 -0.83 -1.42
C VAL A 314 -3.63 -2.07 -2.02
N PRO A 315 -4.31 -1.96 -3.18
CA PRO A 315 -5.10 -3.05 -3.74
C PRO A 315 -4.29 -4.34 -3.89
N ASN A 316 -4.89 -5.47 -3.50
CA ASN A 316 -4.28 -6.81 -3.49
C ASN A 316 -3.06 -6.98 -2.56
N VAL A 317 -2.73 -6.00 -1.71
CA VAL A 317 -1.58 -6.09 -0.79
C VAL A 317 -2.02 -5.90 0.65
N MET A 318 -2.52 -4.71 0.99
CA MET A 318 -2.84 -4.37 2.38
C MET A 318 -3.78 -3.16 2.50
N GLY A 319 -4.41 -3.05 3.66
CA GLY A 319 -5.05 -1.83 4.14
C GLY A 319 -4.23 -1.18 5.25
N VAL A 320 -4.27 0.14 5.31
CA VAL A 320 -3.59 0.94 6.33
C VAL A 320 -4.56 1.97 6.88
N MET A 321 -4.53 2.17 8.19
CA MET A 321 -5.21 3.28 8.86
C MET A 321 -4.16 4.10 9.59
N CYS A 322 -4.05 5.38 9.21
CA CYS A 322 -3.25 6.37 9.91
C CYS A 322 -4.19 7.31 10.68
N TRP A 323 -3.81 7.72 11.88
CA TRP A 323 -4.60 8.66 12.66
C TRP A 323 -3.72 9.67 13.37
N SER A 324 -3.86 10.94 12.98
CA SER A 324 -3.30 12.08 13.71
C SER A 324 -4.25 13.29 13.65
N PRO A 325 -4.74 13.78 14.80
CA PRO A 325 -5.72 14.88 14.86
C PRO A 325 -5.32 16.19 14.15
N PRO A 326 -4.05 16.64 14.12
CA PRO A 326 -3.66 17.86 13.42
C PRO A 326 -3.88 17.77 11.89
N LEU A 327 -4.68 18.71 11.38
CA LEU A 327 -5.04 18.82 9.97
C LEU A 327 -4.25 19.94 9.26
N ASP A 328 -4.06 19.76 7.97
CA ASP A 328 -3.59 20.78 7.05
C ASP A 328 -4.70 21.81 6.74
N ARG A 329 -4.41 22.76 5.84
CA ARG A 329 -5.35 23.81 5.43
C ARG A 329 -6.55 23.30 4.63
N VAL A 330 -6.49 22.08 4.11
CA VAL A 330 -7.50 21.45 3.26
C VAL A 330 -8.38 20.48 4.07
N GLY A 331 -7.95 20.11 5.28
CA GLY A 331 -8.67 19.25 6.21
C GLY A 331 -8.13 17.81 6.26
N ASN A 332 -6.95 17.55 5.72
CA ASN A 332 -6.31 16.24 5.78
C ASN A 332 -5.29 16.15 6.92
N SER A 333 -5.10 14.95 7.48
CA SER A 333 -4.09 14.72 8.50
C SER A 333 -2.69 14.99 7.96
N VAL A 334 -1.94 15.89 8.62
CA VAL A 334 -0.57 16.25 8.20
C VAL A 334 0.35 15.05 8.25
N ARG A 335 0.37 14.33 9.38
CA ARG A 335 1.18 13.13 9.55
C ARG A 335 0.67 11.97 8.69
N GLY A 336 -0.65 11.84 8.52
CA GLY A 336 -1.23 10.83 7.62
C GLY A 336 -0.77 10.96 6.17
N ILE A 337 -0.78 12.17 5.60
CA ILE A 337 -0.29 12.40 4.23
C ILE A 337 1.22 12.15 4.14
N HIS A 338 2.00 12.68 5.08
CA HIS A 338 3.45 12.53 5.09
C HIS A 338 3.85 11.04 5.14
N PHE A 339 3.17 10.24 5.96
CA PHE A 339 3.37 8.79 5.98
C PHE A 339 3.08 8.14 4.63
N CYS A 340 2.00 8.52 3.96
CA CYS A 340 1.66 7.97 2.63
C CYS A 340 2.74 8.29 1.58
N GLN A 341 3.33 9.49 1.63
CA GLN A 341 4.40 9.92 0.72
C GLN A 341 5.70 9.13 0.96
N GLU A 342 6.10 8.96 2.21
CA GLU A 342 7.28 8.16 2.60
C GLU A 342 7.10 6.68 2.22
N LEU A 343 5.88 6.15 2.38
CA LEU A 343 5.54 4.78 2.01
C LEU A 343 5.79 4.51 0.53
N VAL A 344 5.29 5.37 -0.37
CA VAL A 344 5.48 5.17 -1.82
C VAL A 344 6.86 5.59 -2.33
N SER A 345 7.59 6.38 -1.55
CA SER A 345 9.00 6.70 -1.84
C SER A 345 9.90 5.51 -1.52
N SER A 346 9.57 4.76 -0.46
CA SER A 346 10.30 3.57 -0.04
C SER A 346 9.93 2.32 -0.85
N PHE A 347 8.64 2.16 -1.18
CA PHE A 347 8.08 0.95 -1.80
C PHE A 347 7.40 1.22 -3.14
N ASN A 348 7.40 0.23 -4.03
CA ASN A 348 6.75 0.29 -5.35
C ASN A 348 5.22 0.10 -5.30
N PHE A 349 4.55 0.79 -4.37
CA PHE A 349 3.11 0.69 -4.17
C PHE A 349 2.29 1.70 -4.98
N HIS A 350 2.93 2.71 -5.59
CA HIS A 350 2.21 3.63 -6.45
C HIS A 350 1.46 2.84 -7.54
N ASN A 351 0.17 3.15 -7.79
CA ASN A 351 -0.66 2.32 -8.68
C ASN A 351 -0.13 2.24 -10.13
N TYR A 352 0.72 3.19 -10.53
CA TYR A 352 1.39 3.24 -11.82
C TYR A 352 2.91 2.95 -11.77
N ASP A 353 3.43 2.45 -10.64
CA ASP A 353 4.83 2.00 -10.56
C ASP A 353 5.04 0.68 -11.32
N ASN A 354 6.27 0.47 -11.77
CA ASN A 354 6.66 -0.74 -12.49
C ASN A 354 7.00 -1.88 -11.52
N LEU A 355 6.49 -3.09 -11.80
CA LEU A 355 6.77 -4.27 -10.97
C LEU A 355 8.05 -5.03 -11.36
N ARG A 356 8.67 -4.71 -12.50
CA ARG A 356 9.84 -5.43 -13.07
C ARG A 356 11.14 -4.62 -13.00
N HIS A 357 11.10 -3.35 -13.37
CA HIS A 357 12.26 -2.47 -13.45
C HIS A 357 12.22 -1.48 -12.29
N LEU A 358 12.90 -1.83 -11.20
CA LEU A 358 12.99 -1.02 -9.99
C LEU A 358 14.37 -0.39 -9.92
N VAL A 359 14.43 0.95 -9.85
CA VAL A 359 15.72 1.65 -9.79
C VAL A 359 16.20 1.81 -8.35
N LYS A 360 15.31 2.11 -7.40
CA LYS A 360 15.64 2.32 -5.98
C LYS A 360 14.58 1.87 -4.95
N LYS A 361 13.35 1.58 -5.38
CA LYS A 361 12.24 1.19 -4.49
C LYS A 361 12.25 -0.30 -4.18
N GLN A 362 11.77 -0.65 -2.99
CA GLN A 362 11.63 -2.05 -2.56
C GLN A 362 10.27 -2.62 -2.95
N ASP A 363 10.23 -3.91 -3.29
CA ASP A 363 8.98 -4.64 -3.50
C ASP A 363 8.82 -5.73 -2.43
N PRO A 364 8.04 -5.49 -1.37
CA PRO A 364 7.90 -6.43 -0.27
C PRO A 364 7.09 -7.68 -0.65
N ARG A 365 6.53 -7.75 -1.87
CA ARG A 365 5.88 -8.97 -2.38
C ARG A 365 6.87 -10.04 -2.79
N ARG A 366 8.14 -9.69 -2.93
CA ARG A 366 9.22 -10.59 -3.33
C ARG A 366 10.05 -10.97 -2.11
N GLN A 367 10.63 -12.17 -2.13
CA GLN A 367 11.54 -12.61 -1.08
C GLN A 367 12.90 -11.93 -1.25
N ASP A 368 13.47 -11.47 -0.13
CA ASP A 368 14.81 -10.89 -0.11
C ASP A 368 15.83 -11.89 -0.69
N GLY A 369 16.61 -11.44 -1.68
CA GLY A 369 17.63 -12.26 -2.33
C GLY A 369 17.13 -13.18 -3.46
N ASP A 370 15.83 -13.46 -3.58
CA ASP A 370 15.29 -14.28 -4.68
C ASP A 370 15.44 -13.57 -6.03
N ASP A 371 15.18 -12.26 -6.09
CA ASP A 371 15.41 -11.45 -7.29
C ASP A 371 16.90 -11.39 -7.67
N ARG A 372 17.78 -11.24 -6.69
CA ARG A 372 19.22 -11.23 -6.94
C ARG A 372 19.68 -12.59 -7.43
N ASN A 373 19.28 -13.68 -6.78
CA ASN A 373 19.65 -15.03 -7.17
C ASN A 373 19.08 -15.41 -8.55
N LYS A 374 17.82 -15.07 -8.84
CA LYS A 374 17.22 -15.25 -10.17
C LYS A 374 17.93 -14.44 -11.24
N SER A 375 18.28 -13.19 -10.94
CA SER A 375 19.02 -12.33 -11.86
C SER A 375 20.42 -12.87 -12.12
N VAL A 376 21.14 -13.29 -11.07
CA VAL A 376 22.44 -13.97 -11.15
C VAL A 376 22.32 -15.22 -12.01
N VAL A 377 21.39 -16.13 -11.72
CA VAL A 377 21.20 -17.37 -12.47
C VAL A 377 20.86 -17.10 -13.93
N SER A 378 19.97 -16.13 -14.20
CA SER A 378 19.61 -15.75 -15.57
C SER A 378 20.79 -15.15 -16.34
N LEU A 379 21.60 -14.34 -15.66
CA LEU A 379 22.83 -13.75 -16.20
C LEU A 379 23.87 -14.85 -16.52
N MET A 380 24.11 -15.78 -15.59
CA MET A 380 25.03 -16.89 -15.78
C MET A 380 24.57 -17.84 -16.89
N PHE A 381 23.27 -18.14 -16.97
CA PHE A 381 22.73 -19.01 -18.01
C PHE A 381 22.84 -18.39 -19.41
N ALA A 382 22.64 -17.07 -19.52
CA ALA A 382 22.87 -16.35 -20.77
C ALA A 382 24.34 -16.38 -21.19
N ALA A 383 25.27 -16.25 -20.24
CA ALA A 383 26.70 -16.38 -20.48
C ALA A 383 27.10 -17.81 -20.89
N TYR A 384 26.54 -18.83 -20.23
CA TYR A 384 26.73 -20.25 -20.56
C TYR A 384 26.22 -20.62 -21.96
N SER A 385 25.04 -20.10 -22.33
CA SER A 385 24.40 -20.42 -23.62
C SER A 385 24.97 -19.62 -24.81
N GLY A 386 25.82 -18.61 -24.55
CA GLY A 386 26.33 -17.71 -25.58
C GLY A 386 25.32 -16.66 -26.07
N ASP A 387 24.23 -16.40 -25.33
CA ASP A 387 23.17 -15.47 -25.76
C ASP A 387 23.53 -14.00 -25.45
N VAL A 388 24.25 -13.38 -26.38
CA VAL A 388 24.61 -11.95 -26.32
C VAL A 388 23.36 -11.04 -26.33
N SER A 389 22.25 -11.47 -26.93
CA SER A 389 21.03 -10.65 -26.98
C SER A 389 20.35 -10.55 -25.61
N ALA A 390 20.35 -11.64 -24.84
CA ALA A 390 19.93 -11.61 -23.44
C ALA A 390 20.84 -10.71 -22.60
N LEU A 391 22.16 -10.84 -22.73
CA LEU A 391 23.11 -10.00 -22.00
C LEU A 391 22.99 -8.51 -22.33
N ARG A 392 22.77 -8.16 -23.62
CA ARG A 392 22.47 -6.79 -24.03
C ARG A 392 21.20 -6.25 -23.36
N ARG A 393 20.14 -7.05 -23.27
CA ARG A 393 18.91 -6.66 -22.58
C ARG A 393 19.14 -6.46 -21.08
N PHE A 394 19.93 -7.32 -20.43
CA PHE A 394 20.27 -7.16 -19.02
C PHE A 394 21.10 -5.90 -18.76
N ALA A 395 22.13 -5.64 -19.57
CA ALA A 395 22.92 -4.43 -19.49
C ALA A 395 22.08 -3.16 -19.70
N LEU A 396 21.16 -3.16 -20.67
CA LEU A 396 20.23 -2.06 -20.91
C LEU A 396 19.24 -1.85 -19.75
N SER A 397 18.93 -2.90 -19.00
CA SER A 397 18.07 -2.81 -17.80
C SER A 397 18.81 -2.33 -16.54
N LEU A 398 20.07 -1.88 -16.68
CA LEU A 398 20.95 -1.47 -15.57
C LEU A 398 21.21 -2.59 -14.56
N MET A 399 21.17 -3.85 -15.00
CA MET A 399 21.57 -4.98 -14.16
C MET A 399 23.08 -4.90 -13.92
N ASP A 400 23.48 -5.13 -12.67
CA ASP A 400 24.89 -5.27 -12.31
C ASP A 400 25.47 -6.53 -12.96
N MET A 401 26.42 -6.34 -13.88
CA MET A 401 27.07 -7.42 -14.64
C MET A 401 28.22 -8.08 -13.85
N GLU A 402 28.59 -7.53 -12.68
CA GLU A 402 29.61 -8.08 -11.78
C GLU A 402 29.03 -8.98 -10.69
N LEU A 403 27.73 -9.29 -10.78
CA LEU A 403 27.06 -10.22 -9.89
C LEU A 403 27.76 -11.59 -9.88
N LYS A 404 27.88 -12.15 -8.67
CA LYS A 404 28.56 -13.43 -8.41
C LYS A 404 27.56 -14.52 -8.04
N ASP A 405 27.82 -15.73 -8.52
CA ASP A 405 27.10 -16.93 -8.12
C ASP A 405 27.57 -17.46 -6.75
N TYR A 406 27.02 -18.62 -6.34
CA TYR A 406 27.39 -19.25 -5.07
C TYR A 406 28.87 -19.66 -5.01
N ASP A 407 29.52 -19.91 -6.16
CA ASP A 407 30.94 -20.23 -6.30
C ASP A 407 31.82 -18.98 -6.47
N SER A 408 31.26 -17.79 -6.22
CA SER A 408 31.92 -16.49 -6.40
C SER A 408 32.33 -16.18 -7.85
N ARG A 409 31.76 -16.89 -8.84
CA ARG A 409 32.03 -16.67 -10.27
C ARG A 409 31.16 -15.58 -10.83
N THR A 410 31.74 -14.74 -11.69
CA THR A 410 31.02 -13.75 -12.50
C THR A 410 30.61 -14.34 -13.86
N ALA A 411 29.75 -13.63 -14.60
CA ALA A 411 29.39 -14.01 -15.97
C ALA A 411 30.63 -14.17 -16.88
N LEU A 412 31.70 -13.43 -16.59
CA LEU A 412 32.96 -13.52 -17.31
C LEU A 412 33.69 -14.86 -17.09
N HIS A 413 33.67 -15.42 -15.88
CA HIS A 413 34.23 -16.74 -15.60
C HIS A 413 33.49 -17.82 -16.40
N VAL A 414 32.15 -17.80 -16.37
CA VAL A 414 31.31 -18.77 -17.08
C VAL A 414 31.51 -18.68 -18.59
N ALA A 415 31.49 -17.47 -19.16
CA ALA A 415 31.73 -17.27 -20.58
C ALA A 415 33.15 -17.69 -21.01
N ALA A 416 34.14 -17.48 -20.13
CA ALA A 416 35.51 -17.85 -20.39
C ALA A 416 35.74 -19.36 -20.37
N GLY A 417 35.09 -20.07 -19.43
CA GLY A 417 35.14 -21.52 -19.33
C GLY A 417 34.42 -22.26 -20.46
N GLU A 418 33.36 -21.67 -21.04
CA GLU A 418 32.64 -22.25 -22.19
C GLU A 418 33.23 -21.86 -23.56
N GLY A 419 34.08 -20.81 -23.60
CA GLY A 419 34.76 -20.38 -24.83
C GLY A 419 33.96 -19.41 -25.71
N HIS A 420 32.92 -18.74 -25.19
CA HIS A 420 32.08 -17.82 -25.96
C HIS A 420 32.74 -16.45 -26.16
N VAL A 421 33.51 -16.30 -27.24
CA VAL A 421 34.28 -15.08 -27.55
C VAL A 421 33.40 -13.83 -27.63
N ASP A 422 32.22 -13.92 -28.26
CA ASP A 422 31.32 -12.76 -28.43
C ASP A 422 30.75 -12.27 -27.11
N VAL A 423 30.48 -13.18 -26.18
CA VAL A 423 30.04 -12.86 -24.81
C VAL A 423 31.17 -12.21 -24.03
N VAL A 424 32.38 -12.78 -24.09
CA VAL A 424 33.55 -12.21 -23.41
C VAL A 424 33.82 -10.79 -23.91
N ARG A 425 33.82 -10.57 -25.23
CA ARG A 425 33.98 -9.22 -25.81
C ARG A 425 32.89 -8.27 -25.38
N PHE A 426 31.64 -8.73 -25.31
CA PHE A 426 30.55 -7.89 -24.80
C PHE A 426 30.77 -7.48 -23.34
N LEU A 427 31.17 -8.43 -22.48
CA LEU A 427 31.40 -8.17 -21.06
C LEU A 427 32.63 -7.28 -20.80
N THR A 428 33.70 -7.43 -21.57
CA THR A 428 34.93 -6.62 -21.45
C THR A 428 34.76 -5.24 -22.10
N ASP A 429 34.31 -5.18 -23.35
CA ASP A 429 34.33 -3.95 -24.14
C ASP A 429 33.15 -3.03 -23.79
N ALA A 430 31.95 -3.60 -23.61
CA ALA A 430 30.73 -2.82 -23.36
C ALA A 430 30.42 -2.66 -21.87
N CYS A 431 30.53 -3.73 -21.08
CA CYS A 431 30.18 -3.71 -19.66
C CYS A 431 31.35 -3.40 -18.72
N LYS A 432 32.60 -3.48 -19.21
CA LYS A 432 33.83 -3.23 -18.43
C LYS A 432 33.92 -4.02 -17.13
N VAL A 433 33.53 -5.30 -17.17
CA VAL A 433 33.60 -6.20 -16.00
C VAL A 433 35.05 -6.42 -15.58
N ASN A 434 35.33 -6.45 -14.28
CA ASN A 434 36.67 -6.66 -13.75
C ASN A 434 37.21 -8.07 -14.08
N PRO A 435 38.37 -8.18 -14.78
CA PRO A 435 38.95 -9.47 -15.19
C PRO A 435 39.83 -10.13 -14.10
N PHE A 436 40.04 -9.48 -12.95
CA PHE A 436 40.89 -9.97 -11.85
C PHE A 436 40.09 -10.53 -10.67
N VAL A 437 38.76 -10.61 -10.79
CA VAL A 437 37.91 -11.23 -9.77
C VAL A 437 38.28 -12.70 -9.66
N LYS A 438 38.51 -13.16 -8.43
CA LYS A 438 38.77 -14.57 -8.13
C LYS A 438 37.48 -15.29 -7.75
N ASP A 439 37.35 -16.51 -8.23
CA ASP A 439 36.30 -17.44 -7.81
C ASP A 439 36.63 -18.12 -6.45
N ARG A 440 35.81 -19.09 -6.04
CA ARG A 440 36.03 -19.88 -4.80
C ARG A 440 37.33 -20.69 -4.82
N TRP A 441 37.82 -21.10 -5.99
CA TRP A 441 39.05 -21.89 -6.15
C TRP A 441 40.30 -21.02 -6.30
N GLY A 442 40.14 -19.70 -6.35
CA GLY A 442 41.22 -18.73 -6.49
C GLY A 442 41.62 -18.45 -7.94
N ASN A 443 40.88 -19.02 -8.90
CA ASN A 443 41.09 -18.85 -10.33
C ASN A 443 40.48 -17.51 -10.79
N ILE A 444 41.13 -16.89 -11.76
CA ILE A 444 40.57 -15.76 -12.51
C ILE A 444 39.96 -16.25 -13.84
N PRO A 445 39.11 -15.46 -14.54
CA PRO A 445 38.52 -15.88 -15.82
C PRO A 445 39.55 -16.32 -16.87
N LEU A 446 40.77 -15.77 -16.83
CA LEU A 446 41.86 -16.18 -17.70
C LEU A 446 42.34 -17.60 -17.40
N ASP A 447 42.44 -17.97 -16.13
CA ASP A 447 42.85 -19.31 -15.70
C ASP A 447 41.82 -20.35 -16.14
N ASP A 448 40.53 -20.03 -16.01
CA ASP A 448 39.43 -20.87 -16.51
C ASP A 448 39.54 -21.08 -18.02
N ALA A 449 39.73 -20.02 -18.80
CA ALA A 449 39.92 -20.14 -20.25
C ALA A 449 41.16 -20.97 -20.64
N MET A 450 42.24 -20.88 -19.86
CA MET A 450 43.44 -21.71 -20.06
C MET A 450 43.21 -23.17 -19.69
N GLN A 451 42.52 -23.42 -18.56
CA GLN A 451 42.21 -24.76 -18.06
C GLN A 451 41.34 -25.55 -19.04
N PHE A 452 40.35 -24.89 -19.64
CA PHE A 452 39.45 -25.52 -20.64
C PHE A 452 40.00 -25.45 -22.09
N GLY A 453 41.14 -24.78 -22.32
CA GLY A 453 41.86 -24.80 -23.59
C GLY A 453 41.33 -23.83 -24.67
N HIS A 454 40.66 -22.75 -24.28
CA HIS A 454 40.04 -21.79 -25.20
C HIS A 454 41.01 -20.65 -25.61
N SER A 455 41.91 -20.94 -26.56
CA SER A 455 42.97 -20.00 -27.00
C SER A 455 42.47 -18.66 -27.53
N ALA A 456 41.31 -18.62 -28.20
CA ALA A 456 40.70 -17.38 -28.70
C ALA A 456 40.26 -16.44 -27.56
N VAL A 457 39.68 -17.01 -26.49
CA VAL A 457 39.26 -16.25 -25.31
C VAL A 457 40.47 -15.80 -24.49
N VAL A 458 41.48 -16.66 -24.33
CA VAL A 458 42.73 -16.33 -23.65
C VAL A 458 43.37 -15.07 -24.24
N LYS A 459 43.42 -14.96 -25.57
CA LYS A 459 43.96 -13.78 -26.24
C LYS A 459 43.17 -12.51 -25.90
N VAL A 460 41.84 -12.56 -25.99
CA VAL A 460 40.96 -11.41 -25.68
C VAL A 460 41.11 -10.98 -24.22
N LEU A 461 41.17 -11.93 -23.28
CA LEU A 461 41.32 -11.64 -21.85
C LEU A 461 42.71 -11.09 -21.52
N GLN A 462 43.79 -11.60 -22.14
CA GLN A 462 45.15 -11.08 -21.98
C GLN A 462 45.25 -9.64 -22.48
N ASP A 463 44.73 -9.37 -23.69
CA ASP A 463 44.71 -8.03 -24.27
C ASP A 463 43.96 -7.04 -23.35
N TYR A 464 42.82 -7.48 -22.80
CA TYR A 464 42.03 -6.67 -21.87
C TYR A 464 42.70 -6.46 -20.51
N GLN A 465 43.36 -7.48 -19.95
CA GLN A 465 44.11 -7.33 -18.68
C GLN A 465 45.27 -6.34 -18.81
N VAL A 466 46.00 -6.37 -19.92
CA VAL A 466 47.06 -5.39 -20.20
C VAL A 466 46.46 -3.99 -20.27
N ALA A 467 45.35 -3.81 -20.99
CA ALA A 467 44.66 -2.52 -21.08
C ALA A 467 44.18 -1.99 -19.71
N CYS A 468 43.68 -2.86 -18.83
CA CYS A 468 43.28 -2.47 -17.47
C CYS A 468 44.49 -2.06 -16.60
N GLN A 469 45.61 -2.80 -16.68
CA GLN A 469 46.82 -2.49 -15.93
C GLN A 469 47.50 -1.20 -16.41
N GLU A 470 47.39 -0.86 -17.69
CA GLU A 470 47.86 0.41 -18.25
C GLU A 470 47.01 1.60 -17.78
N GLN A 471 45.70 1.41 -17.59
CA GLN A 471 44.81 2.43 -17.03
C GLN A 471 45.07 2.70 -15.54
N GLU A 472 45.46 1.69 -14.75
CA GLU A 472 45.85 1.88 -13.34
C GLU A 472 47.23 2.52 -13.15
N ARG A 473 48.10 2.50 -14.18
CA ARG A 473 49.46 3.08 -14.14
C ARG A 473 49.56 4.55 -14.51
N LEU A 474 48.47 5.18 -14.98
CA LEU A 474 48.43 6.63 -15.19
C LEU A 474 48.21 7.33 -13.84
N PRO A 475 49.17 8.14 -13.33
CA PRO A 475 48.96 8.91 -12.12
C PRO A 475 47.83 9.92 -12.34
N VAL A 476 47.04 10.14 -11.29
CA VAL A 476 46.11 11.27 -11.18
C VAL A 476 46.87 12.57 -11.47
N ALA A 477 46.73 13.11 -12.67
CA ALA A 477 47.17 14.44 -13.03
C ALA A 477 45.96 15.20 -13.56
N ASP A 478 45.67 16.29 -12.84
CA ASP A 478 44.70 17.35 -13.10
C ASP A 478 43.22 16.97 -13.18
N THR A 479 42.58 17.17 -12.04
CA THR A 479 41.19 17.57 -11.91
C THR A 479 40.80 18.63 -12.95
N ILE A 480 40.20 18.19 -14.04
CA ILE A 480 39.20 18.96 -14.77
C ILE A 480 37.86 18.58 -14.11
N PRO A 481 37.03 19.52 -13.64
CA PRO A 481 35.80 19.18 -12.96
C PRO A 481 34.89 18.41 -13.93
N ILE A 482 34.77 17.11 -13.69
CA ILE A 482 33.76 16.26 -14.29
C ILE A 482 32.42 16.84 -13.85
N ALA A 483 31.61 17.26 -14.83
CA ALA A 483 30.26 17.73 -14.62
C ALA A 483 29.49 16.75 -13.70
N PRO A 484 28.71 17.25 -12.73
CA PRO A 484 28.09 16.42 -11.72
C PRO A 484 27.20 15.35 -12.38
N LYS A 485 27.33 14.12 -11.88
CA LYS A 485 26.33 13.06 -12.05
C LYS A 485 24.96 13.67 -11.73
N LEU A 486 24.02 13.54 -12.66
CA LEU A 486 22.63 13.97 -12.53
C LEU A 486 21.94 13.20 -11.38
N GLU A 487 22.16 13.63 -10.15
CA GLU A 487 21.34 13.35 -8.99
C GLU A 487 21.33 14.60 -8.10
N THR A 488 20.34 15.47 -8.34
CA THR A 488 19.50 16.12 -7.31
C THR A 488 18.43 16.94 -8.02
N VAL A 489 17.17 16.53 -7.89
CA VAL A 489 16.02 17.42 -8.11
C VAL A 489 15.85 18.23 -6.83
N GLU A 490 16.69 19.24 -6.66
CA GLU A 490 16.44 20.35 -5.75
C GLU A 490 16.72 21.63 -6.54
N GLY A 491 15.65 22.26 -7.02
CA GLY A 491 15.74 23.52 -7.75
C GLY A 491 14.84 23.63 -8.98
N MET A 492 13.55 23.32 -8.88
CA MET A 492 12.53 23.91 -9.75
C MET A 492 11.32 24.27 -8.89
N VAL A 493 11.13 25.59 -8.75
CA VAL A 493 9.94 26.40 -8.40
C VAL A 493 8.68 25.67 -7.95
#